data_AF-A0A928SJH0-F1
#
_entry.id   AF-A0A928SJH0-F1
#
_cell.length_a   1.000
_cell.length_b   1.000
_cell.length_c   1.000
_cell.angle_alpha   90.00
_cell.angle_beta   90.00
_cell.angle_gamma   90.00
#
_symmetry.space_group_name_H-M   'P 1'
#
loop_
_entity.id
_entity.type
_entity.pdbx_description
1 polymer ?
#
loop_
_entity_poly.entity_id
_entity_poly.type
_entity_poly.pdbx_seq_one_letter_code
_entity_poly.pdbx_strand_id
1 'polypeptide(L)'
;MTEPDHPDSLIAALQSRNWADYFAARQMLVALGGEAAEPLSRLAADEAHPLRAIALELLTYIEQETTLRFAGRLAQLLCPRCLTRFDAHSVNLPWGVSFTYYSCRACRQSREFLEGVKRVVAVLDTVWPEQQLRQKSSLRVNWLTRPGLFDFDRVEIIHAADQDAERFAIQVGNDTDPYRKPRYSQMTCMIGPDCQLSENTLRILEHTFGVITHAPHL
;
A
#
# COMPACT_ATOMS: atom_id res chain seq x y z
N MET A 1 -0.68 -26.22 3.84
CA MET A 1 -0.98 -26.28 2.39
C MET A 1 -0.73 -24.89 1.85
N THR A 2 0.22 -24.73 0.93
CA THR A 2 0.45 -23.43 0.26
C THR A 2 -0.71 -23.13 -0.67
N GLU A 3 -1.14 -21.87 -0.73
CA GLU A 3 -2.13 -21.44 -1.71
C GLU A 3 -1.61 -21.72 -3.14
N PRO A 4 -2.45 -22.21 -4.06
CA PRO A 4 -2.02 -22.56 -5.42
C PRO A 4 -1.44 -21.35 -6.17
N ASP A 5 -1.86 -20.14 -5.80
CA ASP A 5 -1.44 -18.88 -6.42
C ASP A 5 -0.20 -18.26 -5.75
N HIS A 6 0.43 -18.95 -4.79
CA HIS A 6 1.64 -18.46 -4.14
C HIS A 6 2.83 -18.46 -5.14
N PRO A 7 3.66 -17.39 -5.19
CA PRO A 7 4.78 -17.30 -6.14
C PRO A 7 5.69 -18.54 -6.15
N ASP A 8 6.04 -19.08 -4.98
CA ASP A 8 6.91 -20.25 -4.88
C ASP A 8 6.29 -21.52 -5.48
N SER A 9 4.98 -21.71 -5.32
CA SER A 9 4.26 -22.85 -5.93
C SER A 9 4.31 -22.75 -7.46
N LEU A 10 4.11 -21.55 -8.00
CA LEU A 10 4.17 -21.29 -9.44
C LEU A 10 5.59 -21.42 -9.98
N ILE A 11 6.60 -20.96 -9.24
CA ILE A 11 8.02 -21.13 -9.60
C ILE A 11 8.38 -22.61 -9.67
N ALA A 12 7.92 -23.44 -8.73
CA ALA A 12 8.12 -24.89 -8.79
C ALA A 12 7.48 -25.49 -10.06
N ALA A 13 6.29 -25.02 -10.44
CA ALA A 13 5.60 -25.46 -11.65
C ALA A 13 6.34 -25.09 -12.96
N LEU A 14 7.26 -24.11 -12.93
CA LEU A 14 8.15 -23.83 -14.09
C LEU A 14 9.13 -24.97 -14.41
N GLN A 15 9.29 -25.94 -13.51
CA GLN A 15 10.09 -27.14 -13.74
C GLN A 15 9.25 -28.32 -14.23
N SER A 16 7.93 -28.14 -14.37
CA SER A 16 7.05 -29.20 -14.83
C SER A 16 7.39 -29.62 -16.26
N ARG A 17 7.40 -30.94 -16.50
CA ARG A 17 7.48 -31.50 -17.86
C ARG A 17 6.16 -31.40 -18.61
N ASN A 18 5.06 -31.15 -17.89
CA ASN A 18 3.77 -30.87 -18.49
C ASN A 18 3.76 -29.43 -18.98
N TRP A 19 3.68 -29.26 -20.31
CA TRP A 19 3.69 -27.96 -20.95
C TRP A 19 2.54 -27.05 -20.48
N ALA A 20 1.36 -27.61 -20.18
CA ALA A 20 0.22 -26.82 -19.73
C ALA A 20 0.48 -26.18 -18.36
N ASP A 21 1.07 -26.93 -17.43
CA ASP A 21 1.40 -26.44 -16.08
C ASP A 21 2.49 -25.37 -16.15
N TYR A 22 3.54 -25.61 -16.95
CA TYR A 22 4.60 -24.64 -17.21
C TYR A 22 4.05 -23.33 -17.77
N PHE A 23 3.20 -23.42 -18.79
CA PHE A 23 2.62 -22.25 -19.45
C PHE A 23 1.71 -21.47 -18.49
N ALA A 24 0.83 -22.15 -17.76
CA ALA A 24 -0.06 -21.54 -16.78
C ALA A 24 0.75 -20.82 -15.69
N ALA A 25 1.78 -21.46 -15.15
CA ALA A 25 2.66 -20.87 -14.14
C ALA A 25 3.33 -19.58 -14.62
N ARG A 26 3.83 -19.55 -15.87
CA ARG A 26 4.39 -18.33 -16.47
C ARG A 26 3.38 -17.19 -16.53
N GLN A 27 2.17 -17.46 -17.01
CA GLN A 27 1.12 -16.44 -17.13
C GLN A 27 0.70 -15.91 -15.75
N MET A 28 0.55 -16.81 -14.77
CA MET A 28 0.18 -16.44 -13.41
C MET A 28 1.27 -15.62 -12.71
N LEU A 29 2.54 -15.95 -12.88
CA LEU A 29 3.65 -15.16 -12.32
C LEU A 29 3.69 -13.73 -12.88
N VAL A 30 3.43 -13.56 -14.17
CA VAL A 30 3.30 -12.21 -14.77
C VAL A 30 2.08 -11.49 -14.19
N ALA A 31 0.94 -12.17 -14.08
CA ALA A 31 -0.29 -11.57 -13.54
C ALA A 31 -0.19 -11.19 -12.06
N LEU A 32 0.60 -11.92 -11.26
CA LEU A 32 0.94 -11.52 -9.88
C LEU A 32 1.73 -10.20 -9.83
N GLY A 33 2.50 -9.91 -10.89
CA GLY A 33 3.30 -8.69 -11.00
C GLY A 33 4.33 -8.60 -9.87
N GLY A 34 4.28 -7.50 -9.11
CA GLY A 34 5.23 -7.23 -8.03
C GLY A 34 5.32 -8.26 -6.91
N GLU A 35 4.30 -9.11 -6.71
CA GLU A 35 4.36 -10.25 -5.76
C GLU A 35 5.35 -11.32 -6.22
N ALA A 36 5.54 -11.48 -7.53
CA ALA A 36 6.48 -12.44 -8.09
C ALA A 36 7.90 -11.86 -8.28
N ALA A 37 8.05 -10.54 -8.24
CA ALA A 37 9.32 -9.88 -8.58
C ALA A 37 10.47 -10.27 -7.63
N GLU A 38 10.24 -10.28 -6.31
CA GLU A 38 11.27 -10.64 -5.34
C GLU A 38 11.77 -12.10 -5.51
N PRO A 39 10.92 -13.13 -5.46
CA PRO A 39 11.41 -14.49 -5.62
C PRO A 39 12.06 -14.72 -6.99
N LEU A 40 11.53 -14.15 -8.08
CA LEU A 40 12.17 -14.22 -9.39
C LEU A 40 13.54 -13.55 -9.43
N SER A 41 13.72 -12.42 -8.74
CA SER A 41 15.01 -11.72 -8.67
C SER A 41 16.09 -12.58 -8.01
N ARG A 42 15.74 -13.36 -6.98
CA ARG A 42 16.66 -14.32 -6.35
C ARG A 42 17.13 -15.39 -7.33
N LEU A 43 16.22 -15.94 -8.14
CA LEU A 43 16.56 -16.93 -9.18
C LEU A 43 17.40 -16.31 -10.30
N ALA A 44 17.13 -15.06 -10.66
CA ALA A 44 17.84 -14.36 -11.71
C ALA A 44 19.26 -13.93 -11.29
N ALA A 45 19.47 -13.69 -9.99
CA ALA A 45 20.75 -13.30 -9.42
C ALA A 45 21.76 -14.46 -9.30
N ASP A 46 21.30 -15.71 -9.26
CA ASP A 46 22.15 -16.90 -9.21
C ASP A 46 22.48 -17.40 -10.64
N GLU A 47 23.74 -17.22 -11.08
CA GLU A 47 24.20 -17.65 -12.42
C GLU A 47 24.03 -19.14 -12.69
N ALA A 48 24.14 -19.96 -11.64
CA ALA A 48 24.05 -21.41 -11.75
C ALA A 48 22.60 -21.91 -11.71
N HIS A 49 21.63 -21.04 -11.41
CA HIS A 49 20.25 -21.45 -11.24
C HIS A 49 19.63 -21.88 -12.59
N PRO A 50 19.04 -23.08 -12.70
CA PRO A 50 18.52 -23.61 -13.96
C PRO A 50 17.37 -22.76 -14.55
N LEU A 51 16.64 -22.03 -13.70
CA LEU A 51 15.56 -21.13 -14.12
C LEU A 51 16.01 -19.68 -14.38
N ARG A 52 17.31 -19.35 -14.31
CA ARG A 52 17.79 -17.97 -14.41
C ARG A 52 17.28 -17.25 -15.67
N ALA A 53 17.40 -17.90 -16.83
CA ALA A 53 16.97 -17.31 -18.09
C ALA A 53 15.45 -17.03 -18.11
N ILE A 54 14.65 -17.96 -17.59
CA ILE A 54 13.20 -17.80 -17.48
C ILE A 54 12.85 -16.69 -16.47
N ALA A 55 13.56 -16.60 -15.36
CA ALA A 55 13.33 -15.57 -14.35
C ALA A 55 13.61 -14.16 -14.90
N LEU A 56 14.70 -13.98 -15.65
CA LEU A 56 15.00 -12.72 -16.35
C LEU A 56 13.91 -12.36 -17.37
N GLU A 57 13.43 -13.34 -18.13
CA GLU A 57 12.34 -13.16 -19.09
C GLU A 57 11.04 -12.72 -18.39
N LEU A 58 10.67 -13.39 -17.28
CA LEU A 58 9.47 -13.07 -16.51
C LEU A 58 9.56 -11.70 -15.83
N LEU A 59 10.73 -11.32 -15.30
CA LEU A 59 10.95 -9.97 -14.75
C LEU A 59 10.76 -8.90 -15.83
N THR A 60 11.24 -9.14 -17.05
CA THR A 60 11.03 -8.25 -18.20
C THR A 60 9.54 -8.11 -18.52
N TYR A 61 8.78 -9.21 -18.52
CA TYR A 61 7.34 -9.15 -18.76
C TYR A 61 6.57 -8.45 -17.63
N ILE A 62 6.97 -8.64 -16.37
CA ILE A 62 6.38 -7.93 -15.23
C ILE A 62 6.64 -6.42 -15.33
N GLU A 63 7.86 -6.01 -15.69
CA GLU A 63 8.19 -4.60 -15.94
C GLU A 63 7.30 -4.02 -17.05
N GLN A 64 7.21 -4.68 -18.20
CA GLN A 64 6.40 -4.19 -19.32
C GLN A 64 4.91 -4.10 -18.97
N GLU A 65 4.36 -5.13 -18.33
CA GLU A 65 2.96 -5.21 -17.95
C GLU A 65 2.60 -4.13 -16.93
N THR A 66 3.39 -4.01 -15.87
CA THR A 66 3.11 -3.04 -14.80
C THR A 66 3.37 -1.61 -15.27
N THR A 67 4.35 -1.38 -16.16
CA THR A 67 4.58 -0.08 -16.80
C THR A 67 3.36 0.35 -17.60
N LEU A 68 2.87 -0.52 -18.48
CA LEU A 68 1.69 -0.26 -19.31
C LEU A 68 0.47 0.07 -18.47
N ARG A 69 0.28 -0.64 -17.35
CA ARG A 69 -0.88 -0.45 -16.47
C ARG A 69 -0.78 0.75 -15.55
N PHE A 70 0.42 1.14 -15.09
CA PHE A 70 0.53 1.98 -13.89
C PHE A 70 1.40 3.22 -14.00
N ALA A 71 2.42 3.25 -14.87
CA ALA A 71 3.48 4.27 -14.82
C ALA A 71 2.96 5.73 -14.84
N GLY A 72 1.89 6.02 -15.59
CA GLY A 72 1.31 7.36 -15.71
C GLY A 72 0.31 7.76 -14.60
N ARG A 73 0.02 6.88 -13.64
CA ARG A 73 -1.11 7.08 -12.71
C ARG A 73 -0.89 6.58 -11.28
N LEU A 74 0.34 6.25 -10.89
CA LEU A 74 0.69 5.71 -9.56
C LEU A 74 0.08 6.49 -8.41
N ALA A 75 0.17 7.83 -8.47
CA ALA A 75 -0.36 8.71 -7.45
C ALA A 75 -1.89 8.60 -7.25
N GLN A 76 -2.63 7.96 -8.16
CA GLN A 76 -4.09 7.80 -8.09
C GLN A 76 -4.53 6.37 -7.75
N LEU A 77 -3.59 5.44 -7.63
CA LEU A 77 -3.86 4.03 -7.35
C LEU A 77 -3.61 3.74 -5.89
N LEU A 78 -4.62 3.19 -5.22
CA LEU A 78 -4.50 2.69 -3.85
C LEU A 78 -4.62 1.17 -3.84
N CYS A 79 -3.77 0.50 -3.08
CA CYS A 79 -3.96 -0.91 -2.80
C CYS A 79 -5.22 -1.09 -1.93
N PRO A 80 -6.19 -1.96 -2.29
CA PRO A 80 -7.39 -2.18 -1.48
C PRO A 80 -7.07 -2.85 -0.15
N ARG A 81 -5.96 -3.60 -0.07
CA ARG A 81 -5.54 -4.33 1.14
C ARG A 81 -4.82 -3.44 2.13
N CYS A 82 -3.91 -2.58 1.66
CA CYS A 82 -3.06 -1.75 2.53
C CYS A 82 -3.50 -0.29 2.61
N LEU A 83 -4.29 0.18 1.64
CA LEU A 83 -4.63 1.60 1.46
C LEU A 83 -3.39 2.50 1.33
N THR A 84 -2.27 1.94 0.86
CA THR A 84 -1.09 2.69 0.46
C THR A 84 -1.07 2.88 -1.04
N ARG A 85 -0.48 3.99 -1.50
CA ARG A 85 -0.35 4.28 -2.93
C ARG A 85 0.64 3.33 -3.59
N PHE A 86 0.47 3.14 -4.89
CA PHE A 86 1.45 2.42 -5.70
C PHE A 86 2.71 3.25 -5.88
N ASP A 87 3.84 2.56 -6.06
CA ASP A 87 5.14 3.17 -6.25
C ASP A 87 5.97 2.38 -7.27
N ALA A 88 7.03 2.99 -7.78
CA ALA A 88 8.03 2.34 -8.60
C ALA A 88 9.02 1.56 -7.72
N HIS A 89 9.39 0.37 -8.18
CA HIS A 89 10.33 -0.50 -7.49
C HIS A 89 11.38 -0.98 -8.47
N SER A 90 12.64 -0.87 -8.09
CA SER A 90 13.75 -1.33 -8.91
C SER A 90 14.37 -2.59 -8.32
N VAL A 91 14.48 -3.62 -9.13
CA VAL A 91 15.28 -4.82 -8.85
C VAL A 91 16.62 -4.62 -9.53
N ASN A 92 17.68 -4.50 -8.72
CA ASN A 92 19.04 -4.46 -9.22
C ASN A 92 19.62 -5.87 -9.10
N LEU A 93 19.93 -6.48 -10.23
CA LEU A 93 20.64 -7.75 -10.27
C LEU A 93 22.16 -7.48 -10.25
N PRO A 94 22.99 -8.52 -10.07
CA PRO A 94 24.42 -8.40 -10.38
C PRO A 94 24.62 -8.00 -11.87
N TRP A 95 25.86 -7.85 -12.33
CA TRP A 95 26.17 -7.50 -13.75
C TRP A 95 25.54 -6.20 -14.30
N GLY A 96 24.94 -5.36 -13.45
CA GLY A 96 24.40 -4.05 -13.85
C GLY A 96 23.05 -4.11 -14.57
N VAL A 97 22.34 -5.25 -14.52
CA VAL A 97 20.98 -5.36 -15.06
C VAL A 97 19.97 -4.88 -14.01
N SER A 98 19.06 -4.00 -14.39
CA SER A 98 18.00 -3.50 -13.52
C SER A 98 16.63 -3.59 -14.20
N PHE A 99 15.61 -3.93 -13.43
CA PHE A 99 14.21 -3.95 -13.87
C PHE A 99 13.39 -3.01 -12.99
N THR A 100 12.48 -2.23 -13.59
CA THR A 100 11.53 -1.41 -12.84
C THR A 100 10.13 -2.00 -12.95
N TYR A 101 9.45 -2.18 -11.83
CA TYR A 101 8.05 -2.60 -11.80
C TYR A 101 7.25 -1.72 -10.86
N TYR A 102 5.92 -1.74 -10.99
CA TYR A 102 5.04 -0.86 -10.23
C TYR A 102 4.04 -1.66 -9.41
N SER A 103 4.01 -1.41 -8.10
CA SER A 103 3.11 -2.13 -7.19
C SER A 103 2.81 -1.37 -5.91
N CYS A 104 1.98 -1.95 -5.03
CA CYS A 104 1.70 -1.40 -3.71
C CYS A 104 2.99 -1.21 -2.91
N ARG A 105 3.24 0.01 -2.38
CA ARG A 105 4.43 0.32 -1.60
C ARG A 105 4.60 -0.59 -0.37
N ALA A 106 3.50 -0.98 0.26
CA ALA A 106 3.52 -1.79 1.48
C ALA A 106 3.60 -3.30 1.21
N CYS A 107 2.66 -3.88 0.45
CA CYS A 107 2.55 -5.34 0.28
C CYS A 107 2.99 -5.87 -1.08
N ARG A 108 3.51 -5.00 -1.96
CA ARG A 108 4.06 -5.34 -3.28
C ARG A 108 3.09 -5.97 -4.30
N GLN A 109 1.83 -6.19 -3.97
CA GLN A 109 0.82 -6.68 -4.91
C GLN A 109 0.52 -5.66 -6.02
N SER A 110 0.27 -6.18 -7.22
CA SER A 110 -0.04 -5.40 -8.44
C SER A 110 -1.37 -5.79 -9.08
N ARG A 111 -2.09 -6.73 -8.48
CA ARG A 111 -3.29 -7.34 -9.07
C ARG A 111 -4.50 -6.44 -8.96
N GLU A 112 -4.73 -5.92 -7.76
CA GLU A 112 -5.93 -5.19 -7.40
C GLU A 112 -5.58 -3.75 -7.02
N PHE A 113 -6.42 -2.80 -7.40
CA PHE A 113 -6.25 -1.40 -7.03
C PHE A 113 -7.61 -0.68 -7.01
N LEU A 114 -7.68 0.38 -6.22
CA LEU A 114 -8.77 1.34 -6.22
C LEU A 114 -8.33 2.53 -7.07
N GLU A 115 -9.11 2.84 -8.11
CA GLU A 115 -8.89 4.01 -8.98
C GLU A 115 -9.82 5.17 -8.61
N GLY A 116 -9.45 6.39 -9.00
CA GLY A 116 -10.29 7.58 -8.89
C GLY A 116 -10.40 8.12 -7.45
N VAL A 117 -9.60 7.61 -6.53
CA VAL A 117 -9.49 8.14 -5.16
C VAL A 117 -8.43 9.23 -5.14
N LYS A 118 -8.89 10.48 -5.17
CA LYS A 118 -8.04 11.67 -5.10
C LYS A 118 -7.62 12.01 -3.67
N ARG A 119 -8.48 11.71 -2.70
CA ARG A 119 -8.24 12.02 -1.29
C ARG A 119 -8.56 10.82 -0.41
N VAL A 120 -7.70 10.53 0.55
CA VAL A 120 -7.96 9.56 1.61
C VAL A 120 -8.01 10.30 2.95
N VAL A 121 -9.03 10.02 3.75
CA VAL A 121 -9.24 10.66 5.05
C VAL A 121 -9.24 9.59 6.13
N ALA A 122 -8.32 9.70 7.09
CA ALA A 122 -8.37 8.92 8.31
C ALA A 122 -9.43 9.53 9.24
N VAL A 123 -10.41 8.74 9.63
CA VAL A 123 -11.52 9.18 10.49
C VAL A 123 -11.44 8.42 11.81
N LEU A 124 -11.58 9.14 12.92
CA LEU A 124 -11.75 8.60 14.25
C LEU A 124 -13.19 8.87 14.69
N ASP A 125 -14.05 7.88 14.52
CA ASP A 125 -15.46 7.97 14.86
C ASP A 125 -15.96 6.64 15.42
N THR A 126 -16.26 6.61 16.72
CA THR A 126 -16.78 5.44 17.44
C THR A 126 -18.21 5.08 17.06
N VAL A 127 -18.96 6.01 16.46
CA VAL A 127 -20.36 5.79 16.05
C VAL A 127 -20.44 5.21 14.64
N TRP A 128 -19.37 5.30 13.84
CA TRP A 128 -19.33 4.84 12.46
C TRP A 128 -18.74 3.41 12.34
N PRO A 129 -19.54 2.34 12.17
CA PRO A 129 -19.04 0.96 12.28
C PRO A 129 -18.28 0.46 11.04
N GLU A 130 -18.49 1.05 9.87
CA GLU A 130 -17.83 0.59 8.64
C GLU A 130 -16.34 0.95 8.63
N GLN A 131 -15.51 0.06 8.09
CA GLN A 131 -14.08 0.31 7.94
C GLN A 131 -13.76 1.42 6.95
N GLN A 132 -14.59 1.58 5.92
CA GLN A 132 -14.36 2.56 4.87
C GLN A 132 -15.66 2.96 4.19
N LEU A 133 -15.73 4.21 3.75
CA LEU A 133 -16.82 4.77 2.95
C LEU A 133 -16.25 5.56 1.79
N ARG A 134 -16.65 5.17 0.58
CA ARG A 134 -16.28 5.90 -0.64
C ARG A 134 -17.32 6.97 -0.93
N GLN A 135 -16.87 8.22 -1.03
CA GLN A 135 -17.70 9.38 -1.35
C GLN A 135 -17.09 10.15 -2.53
N LYS A 136 -17.69 10.03 -3.72
CA LYS A 136 -17.17 10.63 -4.97
C LYS A 136 -15.70 10.22 -5.21
N SER A 137 -14.77 11.16 -5.11
CA SER A 137 -13.32 10.96 -5.26
C SER A 137 -12.55 10.90 -3.94
N SER A 138 -13.27 10.77 -2.83
CA SER A 138 -12.71 10.63 -1.49
C SER A 138 -12.97 9.23 -0.93
N LEU A 139 -12.00 8.69 -0.21
CA LEU A 139 -12.15 7.48 0.60
C LEU A 139 -11.97 7.87 2.07
N ARG A 140 -13.05 7.79 2.85
CA ARG A 140 -12.98 7.93 4.31
C ARG A 140 -12.70 6.54 4.87
N VAL A 141 -11.80 6.43 5.84
CA VAL A 141 -11.38 5.17 6.44
C VAL A 141 -11.45 5.35 7.95
N ASN A 142 -12.30 4.58 8.61
CA ASN A 142 -12.36 4.61 10.06
C ASN A 142 -11.16 3.86 10.63
N TRP A 143 -10.22 4.60 11.22
CA TRP A 143 -9.00 4.00 11.79
C TRP A 143 -9.31 3.13 13.01
N LEU A 144 -10.37 3.43 13.76
CA LEU A 144 -10.74 2.67 14.97
C LEU A 144 -11.16 1.23 14.67
N THR A 145 -11.77 0.99 13.50
CA THR A 145 -12.23 -0.33 13.06
C THR A 145 -11.21 -1.05 12.16
N ARG A 146 -10.14 -0.35 11.78
CA ARG A 146 -9.03 -0.85 10.97
C ARG A 146 -7.70 -0.33 11.52
N PRO A 147 -7.22 -0.88 12.64
CA PRO A 147 -5.98 -0.42 13.27
C PRO A 147 -4.78 -0.72 12.38
N GLY A 148 -4.16 0.33 11.86
CA GLY A 148 -3.02 0.26 10.95
C GLY A 148 -2.84 1.57 10.19
N LEU A 149 -1.60 1.99 9.97
CA LEU A 149 -1.34 3.18 9.17
C LEU A 149 -1.50 2.88 7.67
N PHE A 150 -1.95 3.88 6.95
CA PHE A 150 -2.15 3.87 5.51
C PHE A 150 -1.84 5.26 4.93
N ASP A 151 -1.89 5.41 3.61
CA ASP A 151 -1.71 6.72 2.99
C ASP A 151 -3.00 7.52 3.11
N PHE A 152 -3.02 8.48 4.05
CA PHE A 152 -4.06 9.49 4.17
C PHE A 152 -3.53 10.88 3.87
N ASP A 153 -4.44 11.79 3.53
CA ASP A 153 -4.14 13.17 3.17
C ASP A 153 -4.72 14.16 4.21
N ARG A 154 -5.59 13.68 5.10
CA ARG A 154 -6.28 14.44 6.15
C ARG A 154 -6.71 13.52 7.29
N VAL A 155 -6.84 14.09 8.49
CA VAL A 155 -7.43 13.44 9.66
C VAL A 155 -8.73 14.15 10.05
N GLU A 156 -9.74 13.38 10.44
CA GLU A 156 -10.98 13.86 11.04
C GLU A 156 -11.22 13.10 12.36
N ILE A 157 -11.43 13.84 13.45
CA ILE A 157 -11.77 13.28 14.76
C ILE A 157 -13.18 13.77 15.10
N ILE A 158 -14.16 12.86 15.05
CA ILE A 158 -15.59 13.21 15.12
C ILE A 158 -16.18 12.76 16.46
N HIS A 159 -16.17 11.46 16.73
CA HIS A 159 -16.60 10.90 18.02
C HIS A 159 -15.50 9.97 18.55
N ALA A 160 -14.47 10.53 19.16
CA ALA A 160 -13.37 9.75 19.74
C ALA A 160 -13.02 10.28 21.13
N ALA A 161 -12.59 9.39 22.02
CA ALA A 161 -12.04 9.76 23.30
C ALA A 161 -10.57 10.21 23.15
N ASP A 162 -10.05 10.94 24.15
CA ASP A 162 -8.63 11.32 24.22
C ASP A 162 -7.71 10.12 23.97
N GLN A 163 -7.97 8.98 24.62
CA GLN A 163 -7.16 7.77 24.49
C GLN A 163 -7.05 7.28 23.03
N ASP A 164 -8.12 7.39 22.24
CA ASP A 164 -8.12 6.96 20.85
C ASP A 164 -7.30 7.90 19.97
N ALA A 165 -7.49 9.20 20.15
CA ALA A 165 -6.76 10.24 19.45
C ALA A 165 -5.26 10.21 19.78
N GLU A 166 -4.90 10.06 21.06
CA GLU A 166 -3.52 9.92 21.52
C GLU A 166 -2.87 8.65 20.95
N ARG A 167 -3.56 7.51 20.99
CA ARG A 167 -3.07 6.24 20.42
C ARG A 167 -2.81 6.36 18.92
N PHE A 168 -3.70 7.00 18.18
CA PHE A 168 -3.50 7.29 16.76
C PHE A 168 -2.29 8.19 16.53
N ALA A 169 -2.17 9.29 17.28
CA ALA A 169 -1.05 10.23 17.16
C ALA A 169 0.29 9.57 17.50
N ILE A 170 0.36 8.72 18.53
CA ILE A 170 1.54 7.93 18.88
C ILE A 170 1.92 6.98 17.74
N GLN A 171 0.94 6.30 17.12
CA GLN A 171 1.22 5.43 15.98
C GLN A 171 1.80 6.23 14.81
N VAL A 172 1.21 7.38 14.49
CA VAL A 172 1.69 8.30 13.45
C VAL A 172 3.09 8.82 13.76
N GLY A 173 3.36 9.22 15.00
CA GLY A 173 4.68 9.71 15.44
C GLY A 173 5.76 8.63 15.38
N ASN A 174 5.38 7.36 15.56
CA ASN A 174 6.26 6.20 15.44
C ASN A 174 6.33 5.63 14.01
N ASP A 175 5.67 6.25 13.02
CA ASP A 175 5.75 5.77 11.64
C ASP A 175 7.19 5.88 11.11
N THR A 176 7.60 4.82 10.44
CA THR A 176 8.95 4.69 9.84
C THR A 176 8.90 4.81 8.31
N ASP A 177 7.72 4.91 7.71
CA ASP A 177 7.58 5.06 6.27
C ASP A 177 8.11 6.43 5.81
N PRO A 178 9.17 6.46 4.97
CA PRO A 178 9.84 7.69 4.58
C PRO A 178 8.97 8.59 3.68
N TYR A 179 7.92 8.04 3.07
CA TYR A 179 7.00 8.81 2.24
C TYR A 179 5.93 9.50 3.08
N ARG A 180 5.40 8.83 4.12
CA ARG A 180 4.34 9.39 4.97
C ARG A 180 4.88 10.38 6.00
N LYS A 181 5.97 10.03 6.68
CA LYS A 181 6.49 10.78 7.84
C LYS A 181 6.68 12.29 7.58
N PRO A 182 7.30 12.74 6.46
CA PRO A 182 7.49 14.17 6.21
C PRO A 182 6.18 14.93 5.94
N ARG A 183 5.11 14.23 5.56
CA ARG A 183 3.83 14.83 5.21
C ARG A 183 2.98 15.12 6.43
N TYR A 184 3.15 14.36 7.52
CA TYR A 184 2.25 14.43 8.67
C TYR A 184 2.16 15.83 9.27
N SER A 185 3.28 16.50 9.50
CA SER A 185 3.33 17.88 10.04
C SER A 185 2.75 18.95 9.10
N GLN A 186 2.33 18.57 7.90
CA GLN A 186 1.66 19.45 6.93
C GLN A 186 0.17 19.12 6.76
N MET A 187 -0.33 18.09 7.46
CA MET A 187 -1.71 17.64 7.31
C MET A 187 -2.66 18.45 8.19
N THR A 188 -3.87 18.66 7.70
CA THR A 188 -4.93 19.21 8.56
C THR A 188 -5.56 18.08 9.38
N CYS A 189 -5.67 18.29 10.69
CA CYS A 189 -6.49 17.51 11.59
C CYS A 189 -7.76 18.30 11.92
N MET A 190 -8.91 17.80 11.50
CA MET A 190 -10.20 18.44 11.75
C MET A 190 -10.88 17.81 12.97
N ILE A 191 -11.34 18.62 13.91
CA ILE A 191 -12.05 18.17 15.10
C ILE A 191 -13.53 18.52 14.96
N GLY A 192 -14.39 17.52 15.12
CA GLY A 192 -15.85 17.67 15.09
C GLY A 192 -16.35 18.56 16.22
N PRO A 193 -17.51 19.22 16.05
CA PRO A 193 -18.00 20.21 16.99
C PRO A 193 -18.33 19.62 18.37
N ASP A 194 -18.75 18.35 18.39
CA ASP A 194 -19.13 17.63 19.61
C ASP A 194 -17.98 16.82 20.21
N CYS A 195 -16.79 16.83 19.59
CA CYS A 195 -15.62 16.11 20.08
C CYS A 195 -14.88 16.93 21.15
N GLN A 196 -15.04 16.51 22.41
CA GLN A 196 -14.40 17.14 23.56
C GLN A 196 -13.06 16.47 23.87
N LEU A 197 -12.00 16.88 23.17
CA LEU A 197 -10.64 16.46 23.49
C LEU A 197 -10.02 17.39 24.54
N SER A 198 -9.23 16.83 25.44
CA SER A 198 -8.44 17.59 26.41
C SER A 198 -7.37 18.44 25.74
N GLU A 199 -6.93 19.51 26.41
CA GLU A 199 -5.81 20.34 25.93
C GLU A 199 -4.53 19.54 25.69
N ASN A 200 -4.30 18.48 26.47
CA ASN A 200 -3.12 17.63 26.31
C ASN A 200 -3.15 16.92 24.95
N THR A 201 -4.27 16.28 24.63
CA THR A 201 -4.49 15.62 23.34
C THR A 201 -4.39 16.60 22.18
N LEU A 202 -4.97 17.80 22.32
CA LEU A 202 -4.85 18.84 21.30
C LEU A 202 -3.38 19.22 21.02
N ARG A 203 -2.55 19.39 22.05
CA ARG A 203 -1.11 19.66 21.88
C ARG A 203 -0.38 18.52 21.18
N ILE A 204 -0.69 17.27 21.51
CA ILE A 204 -0.11 16.09 20.86
C ILE A 204 -0.48 16.06 19.37
N LEU A 205 -1.75 16.29 19.06
CA LEU A 205 -2.24 16.34 17.68
C LEU A 205 -1.60 17.49 16.89
N GLU A 206 -1.40 18.66 17.52
CA GLU A 206 -0.81 19.84 16.88
C GLU A 206 0.66 19.57 16.55
N HIS A 207 1.39 18.97 17.48
CA HIS A 207 2.76 18.54 17.23
C HIS A 207 2.87 17.48 16.11
N THR A 208 1.86 16.61 15.99
CA THR A 208 1.85 15.51 15.02
C THR A 208 1.47 15.97 13.61
N PHE A 209 0.42 16.79 13.48
CA PHE A 209 -0.18 17.15 12.19
C PHE A 209 0.14 18.58 11.73
N GLY A 210 0.56 19.46 12.64
CA GLY A 210 0.92 20.84 12.36
C GLY A 210 -0.26 21.81 12.33
N VAL A 211 -1.42 21.43 11.77
CA VAL A 211 -2.62 22.28 11.76
C VAL A 211 -3.82 21.56 12.33
N ILE A 212 -4.40 22.12 13.39
CA ILE A 212 -5.69 21.70 13.95
C ILE A 212 -6.76 22.74 13.60
N THR A 213 -7.92 22.27 13.13
CA THR A 213 -9.09 23.12 12.87
C THR A 213 -10.35 22.53 13.49
N HIS A 214 -11.17 23.36 14.12
CA HIS A 214 -12.52 22.96 14.53
C HIS A 214 -13.47 23.15 13.35
N ALA A 215 -14.17 22.09 12.97
CA ALA A 215 -15.02 22.08 11.79
C ALA A 215 -16.49 22.08 12.19
N PRO A 216 -17.29 23.07 11.76
CA PRO A 216 -18.70 23.16 12.19
C PRO A 216 -19.61 22.07 11.59
N HIS A 217 -19.20 21.38 10.51
CA HIS A 217 -20.07 20.48 9.73
C HIS A 217 -19.33 19.25 9.17
N LEU A 218 -18.79 18.37 10.03
CA LEU A 218 -18.14 17.12 9.61
C LEU A 218 -19.10 15.93 9.43
#